data_AF-A0A8B8J4K8-F1
#
_entry.id   AF-A0A8B8J4K8-F1
#
_cell.length_a   1.000
_cell.length_b   1.000
_cell.length_c   1.000
_cell.angle_alpha   90.00
_cell.angle_beta   90.00
_cell.angle_gamma   90.00
#
_symmetry.space_group_name_H-M   'P 1'
#
loop_
_entity.id
_entity.type
_entity.pdbx_description
1 polymer ?
#
loop_
_entity_poly.entity_id
_entity_poly.type
_entity_poly.pdbx_seq_one_letter_code
_entity_poly.pdbx_strand_id
1 'polypeptide(L)'
;MGETLVSSEGSEIEPINLETFRSRLRELSELRINAVNASDDLPSDPKKLLEDCTSDFLGKVKQIESEDPDVVSLGLEDLEAFMELLKKELFSAEEENSRISGEIETLTRTVAGDSAQLDGDIEALACSLKYIDSQDQHYFQFHLPDGRLIPGDTHESSTHMFEDNKFEILELDQRIEKSKINLSGLQDLDYALKRAEAIGQIEYMLSGVKVIELEGTCLRLSLKTPIPTSDSFLLRHKLDCIREPTVMDHELLIEVVDKTLELKSVEIFPSDVFINGIIDTVKSLRDFVFLTGSSLGWFLRQVQHRILLCTLRRLLVKDANNSRHSFEYSDRDETFTAHLVGGVDAFIKICQDWPISNSALKLLSIKTSNSHSKKSISLSLICKVKMT
;
A
#
# COMPACT_ATOMS: atom_id res chain seq x y z
N MET A 1 31.43 56.81 -33.57
CA MET A 1 30.36 55.92 -34.07
C MET A 1 31.03 55.04 -35.10
N GLY A 2 31.57 53.88 -34.70
CA GLY A 2 30.82 52.61 -34.57
C GLY A 2 30.87 51.97 -35.96
N GLU A 3 31.49 50.83 -36.21
CA GLU A 3 31.20 49.55 -35.57
C GLU A 3 32.45 48.64 -35.51
N THR A 4 32.50 47.87 -34.43
CA THR A 4 33.53 46.92 -34.05
C THR A 4 33.21 45.57 -34.69
N LEU A 5 34.22 44.98 -35.35
CA LEU A 5 34.22 43.61 -35.83
C LEU A 5 34.08 42.64 -34.66
N VAL A 6 32.97 41.88 -34.62
CA VAL A 6 32.82 40.74 -33.72
C VAL A 6 33.39 39.52 -34.42
N SER A 7 34.50 39.04 -33.89
CA SER A 7 35.13 37.77 -34.21
C SER A 7 34.17 36.61 -33.92
N SER A 8 33.98 35.75 -34.92
CA SER A 8 33.34 34.45 -34.77
C SER A 8 34.20 33.60 -33.85
N GLU A 9 33.74 33.35 -32.63
CA GLU A 9 34.28 32.29 -31.77
C GLU A 9 34.18 30.96 -32.52
N GLY A 10 35.33 30.32 -32.70
CA GLY A 10 35.39 28.95 -33.16
C GLY A 10 34.79 28.06 -32.09
N SER A 11 33.68 27.41 -32.42
CA SER A 11 33.23 26.23 -31.70
C SER A 11 34.27 25.14 -31.93
N GLU A 12 35.14 24.92 -30.95
CA GLU A 12 35.91 23.69 -30.85
C GLU A 12 34.90 22.54 -30.76
N ILE A 13 34.69 21.85 -31.87
CA ILE A 13 33.95 20.60 -31.89
C ILE A 13 34.80 19.61 -31.10
N GLU A 14 34.36 19.32 -29.88
CA GLU A 14 34.87 18.21 -29.07
C GLU A 14 34.99 16.97 -29.98
N PRO A 15 36.13 16.27 -30.00
CA PRO A 15 36.28 15.09 -30.85
C PRO A 15 35.26 14.06 -30.39
N ILE A 16 34.22 13.87 -31.22
CA ILE A 16 33.15 12.90 -30.97
C ILE A 16 33.82 11.54 -30.82
N ASN A 17 33.87 11.04 -29.58
CA ASN A 17 34.45 9.75 -29.28
C ASN A 17 33.53 8.67 -29.87
N LEU A 18 33.91 8.18 -31.06
CA LEU A 18 33.22 7.13 -31.81
C LEU A 18 32.96 5.88 -30.96
N GLU A 19 33.84 5.59 -29.98
CA GLU A 19 33.68 4.45 -29.08
C GLU A 19 32.56 4.68 -28.06
N THR A 20 32.41 5.91 -27.56
CA THR A 20 31.27 6.33 -26.72
C THR A 20 29.95 6.32 -27.48
N PHE A 21 29.97 6.64 -28.78
CA PHE A 21 28.78 6.56 -29.62
C PHE A 21 28.38 5.09 -29.88
N ARG A 22 29.35 4.22 -30.13
CA ARG A 22 29.15 2.76 -30.25
C ARG A 22 28.62 2.12 -28.97
N SER A 23 29.12 2.53 -27.81
CA SER A 23 28.64 1.99 -26.53
C SER A 23 27.17 2.36 -26.29
N ARG A 24 26.80 3.62 -26.56
CA ARG A 24 25.40 4.09 -26.44
C ARG A 24 24.45 3.41 -27.43
N LEU A 25 24.91 3.15 -28.66
CA LEU A 25 24.11 2.41 -29.65
C LEU A 25 23.84 0.97 -29.20
N ARG A 26 24.83 0.33 -28.55
CA ARG A 26 24.70 -1.00 -27.97
C ARG A 26 23.74 -1.03 -26.79
N GLU A 27 23.84 -0.07 -25.88
CA GLU A 27 22.93 0.09 -24.74
C GLU A 27 21.47 0.24 -25.22
N LEU A 28 21.21 1.05 -26.26
CA LEU A 28 19.87 1.20 -26.85
C LEU A 28 19.35 -0.12 -27.46
N SER A 29 20.23 -0.90 -28.10
CA SER A 29 19.86 -2.20 -28.67
C SER A 29 19.55 -3.27 -27.59
N GLU A 30 20.21 -3.20 -26.43
CA GLU A 30 19.97 -4.11 -25.31
C GLU A 30 18.66 -3.76 -24.57
N LEU A 31 18.37 -2.47 -24.42
CA LEU A 31 17.12 -1.97 -23.80
C LEU A 31 15.88 -2.42 -24.60
N ARG A 32 16.01 -2.49 -25.94
CA ARG A 32 14.99 -3.03 -26.86
C ARG A 32 14.69 -4.51 -26.61
N ILE A 33 15.72 -5.35 -26.43
CA ILE A 33 15.56 -6.79 -26.22
C ILE A 33 14.80 -7.06 -24.90
N ASN A 34 15.03 -6.24 -23.88
CA ASN A 34 14.37 -6.39 -22.59
C ASN A 34 12.90 -5.94 -22.61
N ALA A 35 12.53 -4.96 -23.44
CA ALA A 35 11.15 -4.48 -23.56
C ALA A 35 10.21 -5.46 -24.29
N VAL A 36 10.72 -6.20 -25.29
CA VAL A 36 9.94 -7.18 -26.07
C VAL A 36 9.60 -8.44 -25.26
N ASN A 37 10.45 -8.81 -24.29
CA ASN A 37 10.31 -10.05 -23.51
C ASN A 37 9.44 -9.90 -22.24
N ALA A 38 8.93 -8.70 -21.94
CA ALA A 38 8.12 -8.43 -20.75
C ALA A 38 6.60 -8.61 -20.96
N SER A 39 6.16 -8.99 -22.17
CA SER A 39 4.75 -8.89 -22.60
C SER A 39 3.96 -10.20 -22.63
N ASP A 40 4.54 -11.34 -22.23
CA ASP A 40 3.96 -12.67 -22.49
C ASP A 40 3.08 -13.25 -21.36
N ASP A 41 2.87 -12.55 -20.25
CA ASP A 41 1.99 -13.04 -19.17
C ASP A 41 0.66 -12.26 -19.12
N LEU A 42 -0.22 -12.50 -20.09
CA LEU A 42 -1.65 -12.17 -19.95
C LEU A 42 -2.47 -13.42 -19.60
N PRO A 43 -3.24 -13.42 -18.49
CA PRO A 43 -4.17 -14.49 -18.22
C PRO A 43 -5.31 -14.51 -19.26
N SER A 44 -5.75 -15.72 -19.58
CA SER A 44 -6.72 -16.01 -20.63
C SER A 44 -8.14 -15.55 -20.26
N ASP A 45 -8.69 -14.71 -21.13
CA ASP A 45 -10.11 -14.35 -21.29
C ASP A 45 -10.82 -13.66 -20.10
N PRO A 46 -10.76 -12.31 -20.01
CA PRO A 46 -11.40 -11.54 -18.94
C PRO A 46 -12.94 -11.66 -18.92
N LYS A 47 -13.56 -12.08 -20.03
CA LYS A 47 -15.02 -12.31 -20.08
C LYS A 47 -15.46 -13.48 -19.22
N LYS A 48 -14.62 -14.53 -19.15
CA LYS A 48 -14.90 -15.72 -18.36
C LYS A 48 -14.85 -15.44 -16.86
N LEU A 49 -13.88 -14.64 -16.43
CA LEU A 49 -13.79 -14.18 -15.03
C LEU A 49 -14.99 -13.33 -14.61
N LEU A 50 -15.54 -12.53 -15.53
CA LEU A 50 -16.72 -11.72 -15.29
C LEU A 50 -17.99 -12.58 -15.15
N GLU A 51 -18.17 -13.57 -16.03
CA GLU A 51 -19.28 -14.53 -15.94
C GLU A 51 -19.22 -15.37 -14.66
N ASP A 52 -18.02 -15.81 -14.27
CA ASP A 52 -17.79 -16.57 -13.03
C ASP A 52 -18.10 -15.70 -11.79
N CYS A 53 -17.64 -14.44 -11.75
CA CYS A 53 -17.95 -13.50 -10.67
C CYS A 53 -19.46 -13.18 -10.58
N THR A 54 -20.12 -12.98 -11.72
CA THR A 54 -21.56 -12.68 -11.77
C THR A 54 -22.38 -13.87 -11.27
N SER A 55 -21.97 -15.08 -11.64
CA SER A 55 -22.61 -16.32 -11.21
C SER A 55 -22.41 -16.59 -9.72
N ASP A 56 -21.21 -16.35 -9.20
CA ASP A 56 -20.89 -16.50 -7.78
C ASP A 56 -21.63 -15.47 -6.91
N PHE A 57 -21.73 -14.23 -7.38
CA PHE A 57 -22.52 -13.18 -6.73
C PHE A 57 -24.02 -13.51 -6.71
N LEU A 58 -24.59 -13.93 -7.86
CA LEU A 58 -25.99 -14.32 -7.96
C LEU A 58 -26.32 -15.55 -7.09
N GLY A 59 -25.37 -16.49 -6.98
CA GLY A 59 -25.47 -17.63 -6.08
C GLY A 59 -25.53 -17.21 -4.62
N LYS A 60 -24.66 -16.27 -4.21
CA LYS A 60 -24.64 -15.72 -2.85
C LYS A 60 -25.89 -14.91 -2.51
N VAL A 61 -26.42 -14.13 -3.45
CA VAL A 61 -27.68 -13.39 -3.26
C VAL A 61 -28.85 -14.35 -3.03
N LYS A 62 -28.97 -15.42 -3.84
CA LYS A 62 -30.00 -16.45 -3.64
C LYS A 62 -29.83 -17.21 -2.33
N GLN A 63 -28.59 -17.43 -1.91
CA GLN A 63 -28.29 -18.04 -0.61
C GLN A 63 -28.75 -17.13 0.53
N ILE A 64 -28.48 -15.82 0.46
CA ILE A 64 -28.91 -14.82 1.44
C ILE A 64 -30.44 -14.70 1.50
N GLU A 65 -31.13 -14.71 0.35
CA GLU A 65 -32.61 -14.74 0.26
C GLU A 65 -33.21 -16.00 0.91
N SER A 66 -32.48 -17.12 0.90
CA SER A 66 -32.94 -18.38 1.49
C SER A 66 -32.66 -18.49 3.01
N GLU A 67 -31.66 -17.76 3.50
CA GLU A 67 -31.20 -17.81 4.89
C GLU A 67 -31.87 -16.76 5.80
N ASP A 68 -32.40 -15.66 5.24
CA ASP A 68 -33.07 -14.61 6.02
C ASP A 68 -34.34 -14.06 5.33
N PRO A 69 -35.56 -14.47 5.75
CA PRO A 69 -36.81 -14.03 5.13
C PRO A 69 -37.17 -12.56 5.42
N ASP A 70 -36.41 -11.85 6.26
CA ASP A 70 -36.59 -10.40 6.53
C ASP A 70 -35.86 -9.50 5.50
N VAL A 71 -35.05 -10.06 4.58
CA VAL A 71 -34.54 -9.31 3.40
C VAL A 71 -35.69 -8.86 2.48
N VAL A 72 -36.85 -9.54 2.58
CA VAL A 72 -38.11 -9.19 1.89
C VAL A 72 -38.78 -7.93 2.49
N SER A 73 -38.26 -7.37 3.61
CA SER A 73 -38.84 -6.20 4.27
C SER A 73 -38.23 -4.86 3.83
N LEU A 74 -37.16 -4.85 3.02
CA LEU A 74 -36.82 -3.66 2.24
C LEU A 74 -37.94 -3.52 1.21
N GLY A 75 -38.61 -2.36 1.17
CA GLY A 75 -39.70 -2.13 0.22
C GLY A 75 -39.24 -2.54 -1.18
N LEU A 76 -40.04 -3.36 -1.87
CA LEU A 76 -39.71 -3.87 -3.20
C LEU A 76 -39.27 -2.73 -4.15
N GLU A 77 -39.88 -1.54 -4.01
CA GLU A 77 -39.47 -0.31 -4.69
C GLU A 77 -38.05 0.20 -4.35
N ASP A 78 -37.59 0.10 -3.11
CA ASP A 78 -36.27 0.60 -2.68
C ASP A 78 -35.13 -0.33 -3.14
N LEU A 79 -35.39 -1.64 -3.15
CA LEU A 79 -34.45 -2.63 -3.70
C LEU A 79 -34.36 -2.52 -5.23
N GLU A 80 -35.49 -2.32 -5.92
CA GLU A 80 -35.52 -2.09 -7.36
C GLU A 80 -34.76 -0.81 -7.74
N ALA A 81 -34.95 0.28 -6.98
CA ALA A 81 -34.22 1.53 -7.18
C ALA A 81 -32.71 1.37 -6.96
N PHE A 82 -32.29 0.58 -5.96
CA PHE A 82 -30.89 0.26 -5.72
C PHE A 82 -30.29 -0.62 -6.83
N MET A 83 -31.04 -1.61 -7.32
CA MET A 83 -30.62 -2.42 -8.46
C MET A 83 -30.47 -1.59 -9.75
N GLU A 84 -31.39 -0.66 -10.01
CA GLU A 84 -31.28 0.26 -11.15
C GLU A 84 -30.09 1.21 -11.03
N LEU A 85 -29.79 1.69 -9.81
CA LEU A 85 -28.59 2.49 -9.56
C LEU A 85 -27.31 1.69 -9.86
N LEU A 86 -27.21 0.46 -9.34
CA LEU A 86 -26.06 -0.42 -9.56
C LEU A 86 -25.90 -0.78 -11.05
N LYS A 87 -27.00 -1.06 -11.76
CA LYS A 87 -26.96 -1.30 -13.21
C LYS A 87 -26.43 -0.07 -13.94
N LYS A 88 -26.87 1.14 -13.55
CA LYS A 88 -26.41 2.38 -14.18
C LYS A 88 -24.92 2.62 -13.93
N GLU A 89 -24.44 2.41 -12.71
CA GLU A 89 -23.01 2.52 -12.38
C GLU A 89 -22.19 1.47 -13.14
N LEU A 90 -22.69 0.25 -13.26
CA LEU A 90 -22.05 -0.82 -14.03
C LEU A 90 -21.94 -0.47 -15.52
N PHE A 91 -23.02 -0.02 -16.16
CA PHE A 91 -22.99 0.40 -17.57
C PHE A 91 -22.08 1.61 -17.78
N SER A 92 -22.07 2.57 -16.85
CA SER A 92 -21.15 3.71 -16.91
C SER A 92 -19.69 3.26 -16.81
N ALA A 93 -19.39 2.29 -15.95
CA ALA A 93 -18.05 1.74 -15.81
C ALA A 93 -17.64 0.89 -17.03
N GLU A 94 -18.58 0.17 -17.64
CA GLU A 94 -18.36 -0.61 -18.87
C GLU A 94 -18.08 0.28 -20.09
N GLU A 95 -18.80 1.40 -20.21
CA GLU A 95 -18.55 2.43 -21.23
C GLU A 95 -17.16 3.06 -21.05
N GLU A 96 -16.81 3.43 -19.81
CA GLU A 96 -15.50 3.98 -19.48
C GLU A 96 -14.38 2.97 -19.77
N ASN A 97 -14.56 1.69 -19.41
CA ASN A 97 -13.60 0.63 -19.72
C ASN A 97 -13.45 0.40 -21.22
N SER A 98 -14.55 0.49 -21.98
CA SER A 98 -14.50 0.40 -23.44
C SER A 98 -13.71 1.57 -24.04
N ARG A 99 -13.87 2.78 -23.50
CA ARG A 99 -13.10 3.96 -23.91
C ARG A 99 -11.62 3.80 -23.58
N ILE A 100 -11.29 3.41 -22.35
CA ILE A 100 -9.91 3.16 -21.90
C ILE A 100 -9.27 2.06 -22.74
N SER A 101 -9.99 0.97 -23.03
CA SER A 101 -9.50 -0.10 -23.90
C SER A 101 -9.18 0.40 -25.31
N GLY A 102 -10.00 1.29 -25.86
CA GLY A 102 -9.72 1.95 -27.14
C GLY A 102 -8.49 2.87 -27.08
N GLU A 103 -8.33 3.63 -25.99
CA GLU A 103 -7.14 4.46 -25.76
C GLU A 103 -5.87 3.60 -25.67
N ILE A 104 -5.91 2.47 -24.96
CA ILE A 104 -4.80 1.50 -24.88
C ILE A 104 -4.47 0.94 -26.27
N GLU A 105 -5.47 0.56 -27.07
CA GLU A 105 -5.24 0.04 -28.41
C GLU A 105 -4.58 1.09 -29.32
N THR A 106 -5.04 2.34 -29.27
CA THR A 106 -4.44 3.43 -30.03
C THR A 106 -3.01 3.72 -29.58
N LEU A 107 -2.75 3.77 -28.27
CA LEU A 107 -1.41 3.97 -27.72
C LEU A 107 -0.47 2.81 -28.10
N THR A 108 -0.94 1.57 -28.02
CA THR A 108 -0.18 0.38 -28.41
C THR A 108 0.20 0.45 -29.88
N ARG A 109 -0.72 0.85 -30.76
CA ARG A 109 -0.45 1.03 -32.19
C ARG A 109 0.59 2.12 -32.44
N THR A 110 0.49 3.25 -31.74
CA THR A 110 1.45 4.36 -31.85
C THR A 110 2.84 3.92 -31.39
N VAL A 111 2.95 3.28 -30.22
CA VAL A 111 4.23 2.75 -29.71
C VAL A 111 4.85 1.75 -30.66
N ALA A 112 4.07 0.85 -31.26
CA ALA A 112 4.56 -0.09 -32.26
C ALA A 112 5.09 0.63 -33.52
N GLY A 113 4.40 1.68 -33.97
CA GLY A 113 4.84 2.52 -35.09
C GLY A 113 6.14 3.28 -34.79
N ASP A 114 6.20 3.94 -33.64
CA ASP A 114 7.38 4.69 -33.18
C ASP A 114 8.58 3.76 -32.97
N SER A 115 8.35 2.54 -32.45
CA SER A 115 9.39 1.52 -32.31
C SER A 115 9.93 1.06 -33.67
N ALA A 116 9.06 0.85 -34.67
CA ALA A 116 9.50 0.48 -36.01
C ALA A 116 10.26 1.60 -36.71
N GLN A 117 9.89 2.86 -36.46
CA GLN A 117 10.62 4.01 -36.95
C GLN A 117 12.00 4.11 -36.30
N LEU A 118 12.08 3.98 -34.97
CA LEU A 118 13.33 3.99 -34.22
C LEU A 118 14.28 2.87 -34.68
N ASP A 119 13.76 1.68 -34.97
CA ASP A 119 14.54 0.57 -35.54
C ASP A 119 15.17 0.95 -36.90
N GLY A 120 14.41 1.64 -37.76
CA GLY A 120 14.92 2.14 -39.04
C GLY A 120 16.03 3.17 -38.86
N ASP A 121 15.86 4.10 -37.91
CA ASP A 121 16.86 5.14 -37.62
C ASP A 121 18.15 4.54 -37.04
N ILE A 122 18.05 3.55 -36.14
CA ILE A 122 19.20 2.83 -35.59
C ILE A 122 19.97 2.09 -36.69
N GLU A 123 19.29 1.40 -37.60
CA GLU A 123 19.94 0.71 -38.72
C GLU A 123 20.61 1.69 -39.71
N ALA A 124 19.96 2.83 -39.98
CA ALA A 124 20.53 3.88 -40.83
C ALA A 124 21.80 4.49 -40.21
N LEU A 125 21.81 4.72 -38.90
CA LEU A 125 22.99 5.17 -38.15
C LEU A 125 24.10 4.12 -38.15
N ALA A 126 23.76 2.83 -37.96
CA ALA A 126 24.71 1.74 -38.03
C ALA A 126 25.36 1.62 -39.42
N CYS A 127 24.59 1.79 -40.50
CA CYS A 127 25.11 1.82 -41.87
C CYS A 127 26.04 3.01 -42.11
N SER A 128 25.68 4.19 -41.59
CA SER A 128 26.50 5.40 -41.71
C SER A 128 27.84 5.25 -40.97
N LEU A 129 27.84 4.61 -39.81
CA LEU A 129 29.05 4.32 -39.04
C LEU A 129 29.98 3.35 -39.78
N LYS A 130 29.43 2.27 -40.37
CA LYS A 130 30.18 1.32 -41.20
C LYS A 130 30.80 2.00 -42.43
N TYR A 131 30.11 2.99 -43.00
CA TYR A 131 30.65 3.77 -44.11
C TYR A 131 31.85 4.63 -43.70
N ILE A 132 31.79 5.29 -42.53
CA ILE A 132 32.91 6.07 -41.97
C ILE A 132 34.12 5.16 -41.69
N ASP A 133 33.91 3.99 -41.08
CA ASP A 133 34.97 3.00 -40.81
C ASP A 133 35.69 2.53 -42.10
N SER A 134 34.99 2.54 -43.24
CA SER A 134 35.58 2.17 -44.54
C SER A 134 36.41 3.29 -45.19
N GLN A 135 36.23 4.56 -44.79
CA GLN A 135 37.02 5.68 -45.28
C GLN A 135 38.34 5.85 -44.50
N ASP A 136 38.37 5.56 -43.20
CA ASP A 136 39.57 5.70 -42.36
C ASP A 136 40.71 4.72 -42.71
N GLN A 137 40.42 3.64 -43.45
CA GLN A 137 41.45 2.71 -43.93
C GLN A 137 42.29 3.25 -45.11
N HIS A 138 41.88 4.34 -45.76
CA HIS A 138 42.59 4.87 -46.93
C HIS A 138 43.65 5.96 -46.63
N TYR A 139 43.85 6.36 -45.35
CA TYR A 139 44.67 7.54 -45.04
C TYR A 139 45.90 7.36 -44.13
N PHE A 140 46.18 6.18 -43.56
CA PHE A 140 47.32 6.00 -42.64
C PHE A 140 48.38 5.01 -43.13
N GLN A 141 49.30 5.51 -43.94
CA GLN A 141 50.60 4.86 -44.14
C GLN A 141 51.71 5.90 -44.31
N PHE A 142 52.18 6.52 -43.21
CA PHE A 142 53.47 7.24 -43.20
C PHE A 142 54.18 7.18 -41.83
N HIS A 143 55.38 6.59 -41.89
CA HIS A 143 56.56 6.49 -41.02
C HIS A 143 56.69 7.26 -39.70
N LEU A 144 57.28 6.58 -38.70
CA LEU A 144 58.15 7.17 -37.66
C LEU A 144 59.38 6.27 -37.40
N PRO A 145 60.63 6.81 -37.29
CA PRO A 145 61.80 6.05 -36.87
C PRO A 145 62.23 6.28 -35.40
N ASP A 146 62.94 5.27 -34.89
CA ASP A 146 63.53 5.05 -33.56
C ASP A 146 64.39 6.16 -32.94
N GLY A 147 64.44 6.15 -31.59
CA GLY A 147 65.47 6.82 -30.79
C GLY A 147 65.71 6.11 -29.44
N ARG A 148 66.96 5.69 -29.19
CA ARG A 148 67.41 4.73 -28.16
C ARG A 148 68.40 5.37 -27.16
N LEU A 149 68.21 5.12 -25.85
CA LEU A 149 69.13 5.05 -24.66
C LEU A 149 70.02 6.29 -24.31
N ILE A 150 70.28 6.63 -23.02
CA ILE A 150 71.18 5.99 -22.03
C ILE A 150 70.85 6.45 -20.58
N PRO A 151 71.03 5.62 -19.53
CA PRO A 151 70.85 5.96 -18.11
C PRO A 151 72.17 6.33 -17.39
N GLY A 152 72.09 7.12 -16.32
CA GLY A 152 73.20 7.43 -15.41
C GLY A 152 72.74 7.48 -13.95
N ASP A 153 73.41 6.68 -13.11
CA ASP A 153 73.20 6.53 -11.67
C ASP A 153 73.76 7.71 -10.85
N THR A 154 73.05 8.11 -9.79
CA THR A 154 73.72 8.53 -8.53
C THR A 154 72.82 8.31 -7.31
N HIS A 155 73.36 7.63 -6.32
CA HIS A 155 72.75 7.26 -5.05
C HIS A 155 73.22 8.23 -3.96
N GLU A 156 72.32 9.02 -3.35
CA GLU A 156 72.56 9.70 -2.06
C GLU A 156 71.24 10.30 -1.51
N SER A 157 70.62 9.61 -0.53
CA SER A 157 69.77 10.17 0.55
C SER A 157 68.93 9.04 1.18
N SER A 158 69.50 8.30 2.13
CA SER A 158 68.75 7.23 2.84
C SER A 158 68.05 7.73 4.11
N THR A 159 68.39 8.90 4.63
CA THR A 159 67.90 9.37 5.93
C THR A 159 66.74 10.36 5.81
N HIS A 160 66.68 11.14 4.73
CA HIS A 160 65.55 12.05 4.44
C HIS A 160 64.32 11.27 3.95
N MET A 161 64.53 10.21 3.16
CA MET A 161 63.43 9.33 2.70
C MET A 161 62.73 8.59 3.84
N PHE A 162 63.41 8.32 4.96
CA PHE A 162 62.82 7.56 6.07
C PHE A 162 61.86 8.40 6.92
N GLU A 163 62.15 9.70 7.09
CA GLU A 163 61.23 10.63 7.76
C GLU A 163 60.08 11.05 6.85
N ASP A 164 60.33 11.35 5.56
CA ASP A 164 59.28 11.66 4.59
C ASP A 164 58.29 10.50 4.45
N ASN A 165 58.77 9.25 4.33
CA ASN A 165 57.92 8.07 4.30
C ASN A 165 57.10 7.91 5.58
N LYS A 166 57.63 8.32 6.75
CA LYS A 166 56.90 8.22 8.03
C LYS A 166 55.76 9.25 8.12
N PHE A 167 55.97 10.47 7.62
CA PHE A 167 54.90 11.47 7.52
C PHE A 167 53.85 11.05 6.50
N GLU A 168 54.27 10.51 5.35
CA GLU A 168 53.37 9.99 4.30
C GLU A 168 52.53 8.81 4.81
N ILE A 169 53.11 7.90 5.58
CA ILE A 169 52.38 6.79 6.22
C ILE A 169 51.31 7.32 7.19
N LEU A 170 51.64 8.30 8.04
CA LEU A 170 50.66 8.90 8.96
C LEU A 170 49.53 9.64 8.23
N GLU A 171 49.84 10.31 7.12
CA GLU A 171 48.85 10.97 6.27
C GLU A 171 47.93 9.94 5.58
N LEU A 172 48.49 8.83 5.08
CA LEU A 172 47.74 7.73 4.50
C LEU A 172 46.83 7.06 5.54
N ASP A 173 47.32 6.81 6.77
CA ASP A 173 46.52 6.26 7.87
C ASP A 173 45.34 7.18 8.22
N GLN A 174 45.58 8.49 8.30
CA GLN A 174 44.52 9.47 8.51
C GLN A 174 43.49 9.45 7.36
N ARG A 175 43.95 9.26 6.12
CA ARG A 175 43.09 9.15 4.93
C ARG A 175 42.26 7.88 4.94
N ILE A 176 42.84 6.76 5.39
CA ILE A 176 42.15 5.47 5.55
C ILE A 176 41.07 5.59 6.63
N GLU A 177 41.39 6.18 7.78
CA GLU A 177 40.42 6.34 8.86
C GLU A 177 39.26 7.27 8.44
N LYS A 178 39.56 8.37 7.74
CA LYS A 178 38.54 9.24 7.13
C LYS A 178 37.68 8.49 6.12
N SER A 179 38.29 7.67 5.25
CA SER A 179 37.57 6.83 4.30
C SER A 179 36.65 5.83 4.99
N LYS A 180 37.10 5.23 6.09
CA LYS A 180 36.32 4.27 6.88
C LYS A 180 35.09 4.91 7.51
N ILE A 181 35.24 6.10 8.10
CA ILE A 181 34.12 6.89 8.65
C ILE A 181 33.12 7.27 7.55
N ASN A 182 33.62 7.70 6.39
CA ASN A 182 32.75 8.02 5.25
C ASN A 182 31.99 6.78 4.76
N LEU A 183 32.64 5.62 4.73
CA LEU A 183 32.05 4.37 4.26
C LEU A 183 30.96 3.87 5.22
N SER A 184 31.16 3.97 6.54
CA SER A 184 30.09 3.72 7.52
C SER A 184 28.93 4.72 7.38
N GLY A 185 29.22 6.01 7.19
CA GLY A 185 28.17 7.01 6.98
C GLY A 185 27.36 6.79 5.69
N LEU A 186 27.99 6.26 4.64
CA LEU A 186 27.30 5.92 3.39
C LEU A 186 26.41 4.68 3.56
N GLN A 187 26.82 3.70 4.37
CA GLN A 187 26.00 2.55 4.72
C GLN A 187 24.77 2.94 5.56
N ASP A 188 24.96 3.83 6.53
CA ASP A 188 23.85 4.36 7.34
C ASP A 188 22.84 5.12 6.47
N LEU A 189 23.34 5.89 5.48
CA LEU A 189 22.50 6.63 4.55
C LEU A 189 21.74 5.69 3.59
N ASP A 190 22.39 4.65 3.06
CA ASP A 190 21.76 3.61 2.23
C ASP A 190 20.64 2.89 3.00
N TYR A 191 20.90 2.53 4.27
CA TYR A 191 19.89 1.96 5.14
C TYR A 191 18.71 2.91 5.37
N ALA A 192 18.99 4.19 5.63
CA ALA A 192 17.97 5.21 5.83
C ALA A 192 17.11 5.43 4.56
N LEU A 193 17.73 5.40 3.37
CA LEU A 193 17.04 5.52 2.09
C LEU A 193 16.10 4.34 1.84
N LYS A 194 16.60 3.11 2.02
CA LYS A 194 15.79 1.88 1.88
C LYS A 194 14.61 1.87 2.85
N ARG A 195 14.82 2.31 4.09
CA ARG A 195 13.75 2.45 5.08
C ARG A 195 12.70 3.48 4.65
N ALA A 196 13.14 4.64 4.14
CA ALA A 196 12.23 5.69 3.68
C ALA A 196 11.40 5.24 2.46
N GLU A 197 12.02 4.51 1.54
CA GLU A 197 11.33 3.91 0.39
C GLU A 197 10.28 2.89 0.84
N ALA A 198 10.63 1.98 1.77
CA ALA A 198 9.70 1.01 2.32
C ALA A 198 8.50 1.68 3.03
N ILE A 199 8.74 2.75 3.80
CA ILE A 199 7.67 3.55 4.41
C ILE A 199 6.75 4.12 3.34
N GLY A 200 7.32 4.75 2.29
CA GLY A 200 6.55 5.34 1.21
C GLY A 200 5.67 4.31 0.47
N GLN A 201 6.19 3.10 0.25
CA GLN A 201 5.42 2.01 -0.36
C GLN A 201 4.24 1.58 0.52
N ILE A 202 4.47 1.40 1.83
CA ILE A 202 3.42 1.01 2.79
C ILE A 202 2.31 2.07 2.84
N GLU A 203 2.66 3.35 2.93
CA GLU A 203 1.69 4.45 2.97
C GLU A 203 0.93 4.61 1.64
N TYR A 204 1.60 4.41 0.51
CA TYR A 204 0.96 4.43 -0.81
C TYR A 204 -0.08 3.32 -0.98
N MET A 205 0.24 2.11 -0.50
CA MET A 205 -0.66 0.96 -0.59
C MET A 205 -1.85 1.03 0.38
N LEU A 206 -1.72 1.78 1.46
CA LEU A 206 -2.67 1.78 2.58
C LEU A 206 -3.26 3.17 2.80
N SER A 207 -4.44 3.42 2.24
CA SER A 207 -5.14 4.68 2.45
C SER A 207 -5.53 4.90 3.93
N GLY A 208 -5.20 6.07 4.47
CA GLY A 208 -5.55 6.45 5.84
C GLY A 208 -4.63 5.88 6.93
N VAL A 209 -3.47 5.34 6.54
CA VAL A 209 -2.45 4.81 7.44
C VAL A 209 -1.17 5.62 7.29
N LYS A 210 -0.53 5.97 8.41
CA LYS A 210 0.78 6.62 8.45
C LYS A 210 1.77 5.75 9.20
N VAL A 211 2.97 5.53 8.67
CA VAL A 211 4.01 4.77 9.39
C VAL A 211 4.71 5.72 10.37
N ILE A 212 4.69 5.37 11.65
CA ILE A 212 5.38 6.13 12.71
C ILE A 212 6.82 5.63 12.82
N GLU A 213 7.00 4.32 12.82
CA GLU A 213 8.27 3.68 13.12
C GLU A 213 8.39 2.36 12.36
N LEU A 214 9.56 2.14 11.76
CA LEU A 214 9.92 0.91 11.08
C LEU A 214 11.34 0.55 11.52
N GLU A 215 11.45 -0.41 12.43
CA GLU A 215 12.73 -0.86 12.99
C GLU A 215 12.82 -2.39 12.91
N GLY A 216 13.67 -2.89 12.01
CA GLY A 216 13.82 -4.33 11.77
C GLY A 216 12.49 -4.98 11.36
N THR A 217 11.95 -5.81 12.26
CA THR A 217 10.67 -6.54 12.09
C THR A 217 9.47 -5.87 12.78
N CYS A 218 9.70 -4.72 13.41
CA CYS A 218 8.68 -3.97 14.12
C CYS A 218 8.15 -2.85 13.25
N LEU A 219 6.83 -2.82 13.08
CA LEU A 219 6.10 -1.81 12.31
C LEU A 219 5.09 -1.12 13.23
N ARG A 220 5.24 0.18 13.43
CA ARG A 220 4.27 1.01 14.17
C ARG A 220 3.52 1.92 13.22
N LEU A 221 2.20 1.81 13.23
CA LEU A 221 1.29 2.51 12.34
C LEU A 221 0.37 3.44 13.13
N SER A 222 0.05 4.59 12.55
CA SER A 222 -1.06 5.46 12.96
C SER A 222 -2.22 5.25 12.00
N LEU A 223 -3.37 4.89 12.55
CA LEU A 223 -4.62 4.66 11.85
C LEU A 223 -5.55 5.84 12.12
N LYS A 224 -6.00 6.49 11.05
CA LYS A 224 -7.01 7.54 11.13
C LYS A 224 -8.35 7.00 10.65
N THR A 225 -9.27 6.79 11.58
CA THR A 225 -10.60 6.26 11.26
C THR A 225 -11.62 7.40 11.33
N PRO A 226 -12.21 7.82 10.19
CA PRO A 226 -13.25 8.84 10.22
C PRO A 226 -14.53 8.26 10.83
N ILE A 227 -15.10 8.95 11.80
CA ILE A 227 -16.43 8.63 12.31
C ILE A 227 -17.46 9.29 11.37
N PRO A 228 -18.39 8.53 10.79
CA PRO A 228 -19.47 9.10 10.00
C PRO A 228 -20.34 10.00 10.89
N THR A 229 -20.60 11.22 10.41
CA THR A 229 -21.48 12.16 11.07
C THR A 229 -22.93 11.68 11.01
N SER A 230 -23.79 12.30 11.85
CA SER A 230 -25.24 12.09 11.84
C SER A 230 -25.91 12.37 10.48
N ASP A 231 -25.21 13.04 9.55
CA ASP A 231 -25.68 13.31 8.19
C ASP A 231 -25.58 12.10 7.24
N SER A 232 -24.88 11.04 7.63
CA SER A 232 -24.91 9.78 6.88
C SER A 232 -26.28 9.11 7.02
N PHE A 233 -26.91 8.75 5.89
CA PHE A 233 -28.31 8.31 5.81
C PHE A 233 -28.71 7.19 6.80
N LEU A 234 -27.75 6.34 7.23
CA LEU A 234 -28.00 5.24 8.17
C LEU A 234 -28.12 5.67 9.65
N LEU A 235 -27.54 6.82 10.03
CA LEU A 235 -27.51 7.30 11.42
C LEU A 235 -28.47 8.47 11.69
N ARG A 236 -29.05 9.05 10.65
CA ARG A 236 -29.90 10.26 10.70
C ARG A 236 -31.12 10.16 11.62
N HIS A 237 -31.60 8.94 11.91
CA HIS A 237 -32.74 8.70 12.79
C HIS A 237 -32.35 8.28 14.23
N LYS A 238 -31.07 8.00 14.52
CA LYS A 238 -30.63 7.36 15.79
C LYS A 238 -29.59 8.13 16.60
N LEU A 239 -28.99 9.21 16.08
CA LEU A 239 -27.91 9.94 16.76
C LEU A 239 -28.04 11.45 16.54
N ASP A 240 -28.62 12.17 17.51
CA ASP A 240 -28.67 13.64 17.53
C ASP A 240 -27.35 14.29 18.02
N CYS A 241 -26.33 13.48 18.36
CA CYS A 241 -25.21 13.91 19.19
C CYS A 241 -23.90 14.26 18.45
N ILE A 242 -23.75 14.02 17.14
CA ILE A 242 -22.46 14.18 16.41
C ILE A 242 -22.60 15.23 15.31
N ARG A 243 -22.41 16.49 15.69
CA ARG A 243 -22.52 17.65 14.79
C ARG A 243 -21.23 17.95 14.01
N GLU A 244 -20.11 17.33 14.38
CA GLU A 244 -18.79 17.56 13.76
C GLU A 244 -18.14 16.22 13.37
N PRO A 245 -17.53 16.11 12.17
CA PRO A 245 -16.76 14.94 11.77
C PRO A 245 -15.59 14.75 12.74
N THR A 246 -15.62 13.67 13.50
CA THR A 246 -14.54 13.32 14.42
C THR A 246 -13.70 12.22 13.80
N VAL A 247 -12.38 12.40 13.82
CA VAL A 247 -11.43 11.35 13.41
C VAL A 247 -10.90 10.71 14.68
N MET A 248 -10.97 9.38 14.76
CA MET A 248 -10.30 8.62 15.81
C MET A 248 -8.90 8.26 15.34
N ASP A 249 -7.91 8.64 16.13
CA ASP A 249 -6.52 8.28 15.95
C ASP A 249 -6.22 7.06 16.84
N HIS A 250 -5.89 5.94 16.21
CA HIS A 250 -5.41 4.73 16.87
C HIS A 250 -3.99 4.43 16.42
N GLU A 251 -3.16 3.90 17.29
CA GLU A 251 -1.84 3.38 16.93
C GLU A 251 -1.86 1.86 16.97
N LEU A 252 -1.16 1.24 16.03
CA LEU A 252 -1.04 -0.20 15.92
C LEU A 252 0.43 -0.57 15.86
N LEU A 253 0.87 -1.38 16.82
CA LEU A 253 2.21 -1.95 16.87
C LEU A 253 2.13 -3.38 16.36
N ILE A 254 2.85 -3.68 15.28
CA ILE A 254 2.88 -4.98 14.63
C ILE A 254 4.31 -5.51 14.69
N GLU A 255 4.49 -6.66 15.32
CA GLU A 255 5.76 -7.39 15.31
C GLU A 255 5.63 -8.61 14.39
N VAL A 256 6.61 -8.78 13.50
CA VAL A 256 6.63 -9.84 12.50
C VAL A 256 7.72 -10.86 12.82
N VAL A 257 7.48 -12.15 12.58
CA VAL A 257 8.50 -13.20 12.72
C VAL A 257 9.50 -13.11 11.56
N ASP A 258 10.78 -12.99 11.90
CA ASP A 258 11.87 -13.01 10.93
C ASP A 258 11.80 -14.25 10.03
N LYS A 259 11.90 -14.03 8.71
CA LYS A 259 11.89 -15.02 7.61
C LYS A 259 10.53 -15.55 7.14
N THR A 260 9.49 -15.59 7.98
CA THR A 260 8.15 -16.09 7.56
C THR A 260 7.14 -14.97 7.30
N LEU A 261 7.47 -13.73 7.69
CA LEU A 261 6.58 -12.57 7.62
C LEU A 261 5.24 -12.76 8.37
N GLU A 262 5.14 -13.75 9.27
CA GLU A 262 3.93 -14.01 10.06
C GLU A 262 3.76 -13.00 11.21
N LEU A 263 2.51 -12.67 11.54
CA LEU A 263 2.17 -11.82 12.70
C LEU A 263 2.55 -12.52 14.01
N LYS A 264 3.58 -11.99 14.68
CA LYS A 264 4.03 -12.47 16.00
C LYS A 264 3.15 -11.90 17.10
N SER A 265 3.13 -10.58 17.20
CA SER A 265 2.37 -9.83 18.20
C SER A 265 1.74 -8.60 17.55
N VAL A 266 0.54 -8.23 18.01
CA VAL A 266 -0.14 -7.00 17.59
C VAL A 266 -0.78 -6.35 18.80
N GLU A 267 -0.50 -5.07 18.98
CA GLU A 267 -1.05 -4.26 20.06
C GLU A 267 -1.69 -2.99 19.50
N ILE A 268 -2.86 -2.61 20.02
CA ILE A 268 -3.59 -1.41 19.63
C ILE A 268 -3.64 -0.43 20.78
N PHE A 269 -3.43 0.85 20.47
CA PHE A 269 -3.42 1.95 21.42
C PHE A 269 -4.38 3.07 20.96
N PRO A 270 -5.28 3.55 21.84
CA PRO A 270 -5.59 3.00 23.16
C PRO A 270 -6.17 1.57 23.05
N SER A 271 -6.05 0.78 24.14
CA SER A 271 -6.51 -0.62 24.18
C SER A 271 -8.03 -0.74 24.35
N ASP A 272 -8.77 0.17 23.73
CA ASP A 272 -10.21 0.31 23.87
C ASP A 272 -10.97 -0.54 22.85
N VAL A 273 -10.29 -1.12 21.86
CA VAL A 273 -10.85 -2.02 20.85
C VAL A 273 -10.20 -3.39 20.96
N PHE A 274 -11.01 -4.44 20.97
CA PHE A 274 -10.58 -5.83 21.02
C PHE A 274 -10.35 -6.36 19.60
N ILE A 275 -9.10 -6.69 19.31
CA ILE A 275 -8.65 -7.12 17.97
C ILE A 275 -8.22 -8.60 17.92
N ASN A 276 -8.21 -9.32 19.04
CA ASN A 276 -7.70 -10.70 19.09
C ASN A 276 -8.46 -11.64 18.15
N GLY A 277 -9.79 -11.49 18.02
CA GLY A 277 -10.55 -12.30 17.06
C GLY A 277 -10.09 -12.11 15.61
N ILE A 278 -9.66 -10.90 15.24
CA ILE A 278 -9.11 -10.61 13.92
C ILE A 278 -7.73 -11.26 13.78
N ILE A 279 -6.88 -11.14 14.81
CA ILE A 279 -5.54 -11.75 14.84
C ILE A 279 -5.64 -13.28 14.69
N ASP A 280 -6.55 -13.91 15.42
CA ASP A 280 -6.78 -15.35 15.38
C ASP A 280 -7.25 -15.80 13.99
N THR A 281 -8.10 -14.99 13.34
CA THR A 281 -8.54 -15.24 11.96
C THR A 281 -7.35 -15.21 11.00
N VAL A 282 -6.46 -14.21 11.10
CA VAL A 282 -5.25 -14.14 10.25
C VAL A 282 -4.30 -15.32 10.53
N LYS A 283 -4.11 -15.68 11.81
CA LYS A 283 -3.26 -16.82 12.20
C LYS A 283 -3.82 -18.17 11.76
N SER A 284 -5.15 -18.30 11.66
CA SER A 284 -5.81 -19.49 11.12
C SER A 284 -5.67 -19.60 9.61
N LEU A 285 -5.46 -18.48 8.92
CA LEU A 285 -5.44 -18.38 7.47
C LEU A 285 -4.04 -18.64 6.86
N ARG A 286 -3.17 -19.42 7.53
CA ARG A 286 -1.70 -19.55 7.30
C ARG A 286 -1.20 -19.67 5.85
N ASP A 287 -2.07 -19.98 4.89
CA ASP A 287 -1.74 -20.02 3.46
C ASP A 287 -1.81 -18.66 2.75
N PHE A 288 -2.22 -17.59 3.44
CA PHE A 288 -2.25 -16.24 2.89
C PHE A 288 -0.90 -15.56 3.05
N VAL A 289 0.05 -16.00 2.22
CA VAL A 289 1.38 -15.42 2.13
C VAL A 289 1.26 -13.91 1.86
N PHE A 290 1.96 -13.09 2.65
CA PHE A 290 2.05 -11.62 2.56
C PHE A 290 2.62 -11.08 1.22
N LEU A 291 2.74 -11.92 0.19
CA LEU A 291 3.40 -11.63 -1.09
C LEU A 291 2.50 -10.99 -2.14
N THR A 292 1.21 -10.83 -1.87
CA THR A 292 0.36 -9.94 -2.66
C THR A 292 -0.13 -8.84 -1.73
N GLY A 293 -0.20 -7.60 -2.21
CA GLY A 293 -0.45 -6.38 -1.42
C GLY A 293 -1.78 -6.29 -0.65
N SER A 294 -2.41 -7.40 -0.26
CA SER A 294 -3.77 -7.49 0.29
C SER A 294 -3.89 -8.09 1.70
N SER A 295 -2.89 -8.79 2.27
CA SER A 295 -2.99 -9.38 3.64
C SER A 295 -2.97 -8.33 4.75
N LEU A 296 -1.88 -7.55 4.83
CA LEU A 296 -1.77 -6.45 5.80
C LEU A 296 -2.84 -5.39 5.53
N GLY A 297 -3.12 -5.07 4.25
CA GLY A 297 -4.19 -4.15 3.90
C GLY A 297 -5.58 -4.64 4.29
N TRP A 298 -5.88 -5.93 4.16
CA TRP A 298 -7.11 -6.51 4.68
C TRP A 298 -7.16 -6.42 6.21
N PHE A 299 -6.08 -6.83 6.89
CA PHE A 299 -5.99 -6.78 8.35
C PHE A 299 -6.25 -5.37 8.89
N LEU A 300 -5.59 -4.36 8.32
CA LEU A 300 -5.75 -2.97 8.73
C LEU A 300 -7.17 -2.46 8.45
N ARG A 301 -7.77 -2.84 7.32
CA ARG A 301 -9.19 -2.54 7.04
C ARG A 301 -10.13 -3.17 8.06
N GLN A 302 -9.88 -4.42 8.47
CA GLN A 302 -10.67 -5.07 9.52
C GLN A 302 -10.51 -4.36 10.87
N VAL A 303 -9.30 -3.93 11.22
CA VAL A 303 -9.05 -3.14 12.44
C VAL A 303 -9.77 -1.79 12.38
N GLN A 304 -9.66 -1.04 11.28
CA GLN A 304 -10.38 0.22 11.06
C GLN A 304 -11.90 0.03 11.14
N HIS A 305 -12.42 -1.03 10.52
CA HIS A 305 -13.85 -1.37 10.58
C HIS A 305 -14.28 -1.70 12.01
N ARG A 306 -13.46 -2.43 12.78
CA ARG A 306 -13.74 -2.72 14.19
C ARG A 306 -13.72 -1.46 15.06
N ILE A 307 -12.75 -0.56 14.85
CA ILE A 307 -12.69 0.76 15.52
C ILE A 307 -13.98 1.53 15.26
N LEU A 308 -14.41 1.61 13.99
CA LEU A 308 -15.63 2.28 13.58
C LEU A 308 -16.86 1.68 14.30
N LEU A 309 -17.05 0.37 14.23
CA LEU A 309 -18.17 -0.32 14.88
C LEU A 309 -18.20 -0.09 16.39
N CYS A 310 -17.07 -0.26 17.08
CA CYS A 310 -16.97 -0.06 18.53
C CYS A 310 -17.34 1.38 18.92
N THR A 311 -16.88 2.34 18.12
CA THR A 311 -17.17 3.76 18.32
C THR A 311 -18.66 4.03 18.16
N LEU A 312 -19.27 3.56 17.07
CA LEU A 312 -20.72 3.69 16.83
C LEU A 312 -21.56 3.05 17.94
N ARG A 313 -21.18 1.84 18.38
CA ARG A 313 -21.87 1.13 19.47
C ARG A 313 -21.84 1.93 20.77
N ARG A 314 -20.67 2.47 21.14
CA ARG A 314 -20.51 3.30 22.34
C ARG A 314 -21.33 4.58 22.26
N LEU A 315 -21.35 5.22 21.10
CA LEU A 315 -22.13 6.44 20.87
C LEU A 315 -23.63 6.16 21.02
N LEU A 316 -24.15 5.09 20.42
CA LEU A 316 -25.54 4.67 20.56
C LEU A 316 -25.91 4.30 22.00
N VAL A 317 -25.03 3.58 22.70
CA VAL A 317 -25.22 3.24 24.11
C VAL A 317 -25.28 4.49 24.97
N LYS A 318 -24.40 5.45 24.73
CA LYS A 318 -24.38 6.72 25.46
C LYS A 318 -25.66 7.53 25.22
N ASP A 319 -26.18 7.54 24.00
CA ASP A 319 -27.42 8.23 23.64
C ASP A 319 -28.66 7.56 24.25
N ALA A 320 -28.70 6.23 24.25
CA ALA A 320 -29.80 5.45 24.83
C ALA A 320 -29.88 5.56 26.37
N ASN A 321 -28.81 5.98 27.04
CA ASN A 321 -28.77 6.07 28.50
C ASN A 321 -29.62 7.22 29.04
N ASN A 322 -30.43 6.94 30.06
CA ASN A 322 -31.18 7.96 30.79
C ASN A 322 -31.30 7.61 32.28
N SER A 323 -32.09 8.37 33.03
CA SER A 323 -32.24 8.18 34.47
C SER A 323 -32.96 6.87 34.86
N ARG A 324 -33.64 6.20 33.92
CA ARG A 324 -34.41 4.98 34.18
C ARG A 324 -33.70 3.71 33.71
N HIS A 325 -32.79 3.81 32.76
CA HIS A 325 -32.02 2.67 32.30
C HIS A 325 -30.63 3.11 31.86
N SER A 326 -29.64 2.27 32.16
CA SER A 326 -28.28 2.42 31.66
C SER A 326 -27.86 1.16 30.91
N PHE A 327 -27.11 1.37 29.85
CA PHE A 327 -26.54 0.36 28.99
C PHE A 327 -25.02 0.44 29.11
N GLU A 328 -24.39 -0.72 29.22
CA GLU A 328 -22.94 -0.88 29.19
C GLU A 328 -22.56 -1.77 28.00
N TYR A 329 -21.55 -1.37 27.23
CA TYR A 329 -21.03 -2.13 26.10
C TYR A 329 -19.72 -2.82 26.48
N SER A 330 -19.68 -4.15 26.37
CA SER A 330 -18.43 -4.93 26.41
C SER A 330 -18.05 -5.34 24.99
N ASP A 331 -16.94 -4.81 24.49
CA ASP A 331 -16.41 -5.17 23.18
C ASP A 331 -15.82 -6.59 23.16
N ARG A 332 -15.22 -7.03 24.29
CA ARG A 332 -14.63 -8.36 24.41
C ARG A 332 -15.66 -9.47 24.32
N ASP A 333 -16.81 -9.26 24.94
CA ASP A 333 -17.88 -10.26 25.01
C ASP A 333 -18.91 -10.09 23.89
N GLU A 334 -18.82 -8.99 23.13
CA GLU A 334 -19.82 -8.57 22.13
C GLU A 334 -21.23 -8.53 22.73
N THR A 335 -21.34 -7.98 23.94
CA THR A 335 -22.60 -7.91 24.68
C THR A 335 -22.92 -6.50 25.17
N PHE A 336 -24.21 -6.18 25.19
CA PHE A 336 -24.76 -5.09 25.99
C PHE A 336 -25.30 -5.64 27.31
N THR A 337 -24.99 -4.92 28.39
CA THR A 337 -25.66 -5.09 29.68
C THR A 337 -26.64 -3.94 29.85
N ALA A 338 -27.93 -4.23 29.90
CA ALA A 338 -28.97 -3.25 30.18
C ALA A 338 -29.36 -3.33 31.66
N HIS A 339 -29.02 -2.30 32.41
CA HIS A 339 -29.42 -2.09 33.80
C HIS A 339 -30.79 -1.39 33.82
N LEU A 340 -31.80 -2.11 34.27
CA LEU A 340 -33.18 -1.64 34.33
C LEU A 340 -33.56 -1.29 35.78
N VAL A 341 -34.58 -0.43 35.91
CA VAL A 341 -35.18 -0.08 37.20
C VAL A 341 -35.58 -1.35 37.97
N GLY A 342 -35.23 -1.40 39.26
CA GLY A 342 -35.52 -2.54 40.13
C GLY A 342 -34.38 -3.55 40.26
N GLY A 343 -33.17 -3.21 39.82
CA GLY A 343 -31.99 -4.06 39.95
C GLY A 343 -32.03 -5.26 39.01
N VAL A 344 -32.56 -5.07 37.79
CA VAL A 344 -32.66 -6.12 36.79
C VAL A 344 -31.61 -5.86 35.71
N ASP A 345 -30.74 -6.83 35.47
CA ASP A 345 -29.71 -6.76 34.44
C ASP A 345 -30.08 -7.72 33.30
N ALA A 346 -30.23 -7.19 32.09
CA ALA A 346 -30.43 -7.98 30.88
C ALA A 346 -29.14 -8.02 30.06
N PHE A 347 -28.69 -9.23 29.72
CA PHE A 347 -27.49 -9.46 28.91
C PHE A 347 -27.93 -9.76 27.49
N ILE A 348 -27.48 -8.95 26.54
CA ILE A 348 -27.91 -8.99 25.13
C ILE A 348 -26.67 -9.21 24.27
N LYS A 349 -26.68 -10.24 23.42
CA LYS A 349 -25.63 -10.49 22.43
C LYS A 349 -25.86 -9.62 21.20
N ILE A 350 -24.76 -9.06 20.71
CA ILE A 350 -24.72 -8.16 19.57
C ILE A 350 -24.32 -8.96 18.33
N CYS A 351 -24.93 -8.64 17.19
CA CYS A 351 -24.50 -9.17 15.90
C CYS A 351 -23.29 -8.40 15.39
N GLN A 352 -22.39 -9.07 14.66
CA GLN A 352 -21.08 -8.54 14.26
C GLN A 352 -21.18 -7.23 13.46
N ASP A 353 -22.23 -7.08 12.66
CA ASP A 353 -22.43 -5.91 11.78
C ASP A 353 -23.38 -4.85 12.36
N TRP A 354 -23.95 -5.09 13.55
CA TRP A 354 -24.75 -4.08 14.23
C TRP A 354 -23.83 -2.95 14.71
N PRO A 355 -24.17 -1.66 14.53
CA PRO A 355 -25.48 -1.12 14.18
C PRO A 355 -25.71 -0.81 12.69
N ILE A 356 -24.77 -1.19 11.82
CA ILE A 356 -24.83 -0.90 10.39
C ILE A 356 -25.92 -1.75 9.72
N SER A 357 -26.06 -3.01 10.13
CA SER A 357 -27.18 -3.87 9.76
C SER A 357 -28.33 -3.78 10.75
N ASN A 358 -29.57 -3.92 10.25
CA ASN A 358 -30.79 -4.00 11.08
C ASN A 358 -30.96 -5.37 11.77
N SER A 359 -29.87 -6.10 12.02
CA SER A 359 -29.91 -7.42 12.64
C SER A 359 -30.52 -7.36 14.05
N ALA A 360 -31.44 -8.28 14.32
CA ALA A 360 -32.09 -8.38 15.62
C ALA A 360 -31.07 -8.75 16.72
N LEU A 361 -31.12 -8.04 17.83
CA LEU A 361 -30.30 -8.33 19.00
C LEU A 361 -30.85 -9.55 19.76
N LYS A 362 -29.96 -10.43 20.22
CA LYS A 362 -30.35 -11.68 20.89
C LYS A 362 -30.23 -11.53 22.40
N LEU A 363 -31.35 -11.56 23.11
CA LEU A 363 -31.33 -11.63 24.58
C LEU A 363 -30.73 -12.96 25.06
N LEU A 364 -29.68 -12.89 25.87
CA LEU A 364 -29.01 -14.06 26.44
C LEU A 364 -29.64 -14.46 27.77
N SER A 365 -29.77 -13.51 28.70
CA SER A 365 -30.29 -13.78 30.04
C SER A 365 -30.78 -12.51 30.73
N ILE A 366 -31.65 -12.69 31.73
CA ILE A 366 -32.05 -11.63 32.67
C ILE A 366 -31.72 -12.10 34.09
N LYS A 367 -30.98 -11.27 34.84
CA LYS A 367 -30.62 -11.50 36.24
C LYS A 367 -31.22 -10.40 37.11
N THR A 368 -31.61 -10.75 38.33
CA THR A 368 -32.04 -9.76 39.33
C THR A 368 -30.99 -9.69 40.42
N SER A 369 -30.49 -8.50 40.72
CA SER A 369 -29.46 -8.24 41.74
C SER A 369 -29.97 -8.39 43.18
N ASN A 370 -31.26 -8.69 43.36
CA ASN A 370 -31.83 -8.94 44.68
C ASN A 370 -31.37 -10.32 45.21
N SER A 371 -30.45 -10.29 46.16
CA SER A 371 -29.69 -11.40 46.74
C SER A 371 -30.51 -12.48 47.47
N HIS A 372 -31.84 -12.43 47.42
CA HIS A 372 -32.74 -13.37 48.08
C HIS A 372 -33.56 -14.28 47.15
N SER A 373 -33.44 -14.17 45.82
CA SER A 373 -34.08 -15.10 44.90
C SER A 373 -33.09 -15.70 43.91
N LYS A 374 -32.62 -16.93 44.21
CA LYS A 374 -31.99 -17.87 43.25
C LYS A 374 -32.99 -18.35 42.18
N LYS A 375 -33.83 -17.46 41.65
CA LYS A 375 -34.72 -17.75 40.52
C LYS A 375 -34.35 -16.81 39.40
N SER A 376 -33.48 -17.28 38.51
CA SER A 376 -33.38 -16.76 37.15
C SER A 376 -34.79 -16.65 36.58
N ILE A 377 -35.20 -15.46 36.16
CA ILE A 377 -36.48 -15.29 35.49
C ILE A 377 -36.42 -16.10 34.21
N SER A 378 -37.31 -17.07 34.07
CA SER A 378 -37.33 -17.97 32.91
C SER A 378 -37.59 -17.15 31.64
N LEU A 379 -36.75 -17.34 30.61
CA LEU A 379 -36.85 -16.62 29.31
C LEU A 379 -38.20 -16.81 28.61
N SER A 380 -39.00 -17.78 29.04
CA SER A 380 -40.37 -18.01 28.57
C SER A 380 -41.38 -16.91 28.94
N LEU A 381 -41.02 -15.97 29.82
CA LEU A 381 -41.88 -14.87 30.26
C LEU A 381 -41.65 -13.54 29.52
N ILE A 382 -40.68 -13.48 28.60
CA ILE A 382 -40.29 -12.23 27.94
C ILE A 382 -40.94 -12.19 26.56
N CYS A 383 -42.01 -11.40 26.45
CA CYS A 383 -42.68 -11.15 25.18
C CYS A 383 -41.73 -10.51 24.18
N LYS A 384 -41.72 -11.06 22.96
CA LYS A 384 -41.04 -10.54 21.78
C LYS A 384 -41.63 -9.17 21.44
N VAL A 385 -40.97 -8.08 21.86
CA VAL A 385 -41.36 -6.73 21.43
C VAL A 385 -40.74 -6.52 20.04
N LYS A 386 -41.59 -6.52 19.01
CA LYS A 386 -41.24 -6.02 17.68
C LYS A 386 -41.00 -4.51 17.84
N MET A 387 -39.77 -4.05 17.66
CA MET A 387 -39.54 -2.62 17.43
C MET A 387 -39.99 -2.33 16.00
N THR A 388 -41.09 -1.59 15.88
CA THR A 388 -41.59 -0.99 14.63
C THR A 388 -40.74 0.19 14.22
#